data_AF-A0A410WPR2-F1
#
_entry.id   AF-A0A410WPR2-F1
#
_cell.length_a   1.000
_cell.length_b   1.000
_cell.length_c   1.000
_cell.angle_alpha   90.00
_cell.angle_beta   90.00
_cell.angle_gamma   90.00
#
_symmetry.space_group_name_H-M   'P 1'
#
loop_
_entity.id
_entity.type
_entity.pdbx_description
1 polymer ?
#
loop_
_entity_poly.entity_id
_entity_poly.type
_entity_poly.pdbx_seq_one_letter_code
_entity_poly.pdbx_strand_id
1 'polypeptide(L)'
;MLKISEFSKLSGVSVKALRFYNSLKLLEPAAIDPANGYRYYTQKQLLTVKRITAFKEHGFTLDQIKNFLEEHPIPDVKLKLVDKKKELERSILEAQQQLKEINNRITRVEEADSRQQETPITVRNVQPQLTASIRDIVPRTHLCLLLDELTRYVNSYGEDEGRDLTILWYDHDNSDTDQADLEVALPLTKAIPSSGRVNVGLMPGLEAAASLVHLCNPYDNSCLAADRLVSWISSQGYVRSYKEPIRETYLTSDKDIYGKMRLAELLIPLELG
;
A
#
# COMPACT_ATOMS: atom_id res chain seq x y z
N MET A 1 21.98 57.35 -1.07
CA MET A 1 21.15 56.59 -2.03
C MET A 1 22.02 55.54 -2.69
N LEU A 2 21.47 54.40 -3.09
CA LEU A 2 22.19 53.24 -3.60
C LEU A 2 22.05 53.18 -5.11
N LYS A 3 23.14 52.92 -5.85
CA LYS A 3 23.07 52.62 -7.29
C LYS A 3 22.32 51.30 -7.49
N ILE A 4 21.65 51.12 -8.64
CA ILE A 4 20.89 49.90 -8.93
C ILE A 4 21.69 48.59 -8.75
N SER A 5 23.00 48.60 -9.03
CA SER A 5 23.88 47.43 -8.82
C SER A 5 24.10 47.12 -7.33
N GLU A 6 24.28 48.15 -6.51
CA GLU A 6 24.44 48.02 -5.07
C GLU A 6 23.12 47.62 -4.39
N PHE A 7 22.02 48.24 -4.82
CA PHE A 7 20.67 47.88 -4.37
C PHE A 7 20.29 46.45 -4.75
N SER A 8 20.71 45.98 -5.93
CA SER A 8 20.54 44.59 -6.37
C SER A 8 21.25 43.61 -5.45
N LYS A 9 22.49 43.90 -5.06
CA LYS A 9 23.25 43.06 -4.10
C LYS A 9 22.58 43.01 -2.73
N LEU A 10 22.12 44.15 -2.21
CA LEU A 10 21.52 44.24 -0.88
C LEU A 10 20.10 43.65 -0.81
N SER A 11 19.34 43.72 -1.90
CA SER A 11 17.98 43.20 -1.96
C SER A 11 17.89 41.74 -2.38
N GLY A 12 18.97 41.16 -2.93
CA GLY A 12 18.97 39.82 -3.54
C GLY A 12 18.20 39.74 -4.85
N VAL A 13 17.71 40.86 -5.39
CA VAL A 13 16.93 40.92 -6.64
C VAL A 13 17.83 41.39 -7.77
N SER A 14 17.80 40.70 -8.92
CA SER A 14 18.63 41.04 -10.07
C SER A 14 18.34 42.45 -10.61
N VAL A 15 19.36 43.11 -11.18
CA VAL A 15 19.21 44.41 -11.85
C VAL A 15 18.12 44.36 -12.94
N LYS A 16 18.00 43.24 -13.65
CA LYS A 16 16.94 43.03 -14.66
C LYS A 16 15.55 43.07 -14.03
N ALA A 17 15.36 42.36 -12.91
CA ALA A 17 14.08 42.36 -12.19
C ALA A 17 13.74 43.73 -11.61
N LEU A 18 14.71 44.48 -11.07
CA LEU A 18 14.49 45.86 -10.61
C LEU A 18 14.06 46.81 -11.75
N ARG A 19 14.67 46.68 -12.93
CA ARG A 19 14.24 47.43 -14.12
C ARG A 19 12.82 47.06 -14.54
N PHE A 20 12.47 45.78 -14.43
CA PHE A 20 11.14 45.29 -14.73
C PHE A 20 10.08 45.79 -13.73
N TYR A 21 10.39 45.79 -12.43
CA TYR A 21 9.52 46.38 -11.40
C TYR A 21 9.30 47.87 -11.61
N ASN A 22 10.33 48.60 -12.05
CA ASN A 22 10.18 49.99 -12.46
C ASN A 22 9.26 50.14 -13.68
N SER A 23 9.38 49.31 -14.72
CA SER A 23 8.48 49.38 -15.88
C SER A 23 7.01 49.11 -15.55
N LEU A 24 6.75 48.31 -14.51
CA LEU A 24 5.39 48.03 -14.02
C LEU A 24 4.88 49.07 -13.02
N LYS A 25 5.69 50.09 -12.69
CA LYS A 25 5.47 51.04 -11.59
C LYS A 25 5.22 50.34 -10.25
N LEU A 26 5.83 49.17 -10.07
CA LEU A 26 5.77 48.39 -8.83
C LEU A 26 6.84 48.85 -7.83
N LEU A 27 7.98 49.30 -8.34
CA LEU A 27 9.05 49.92 -7.58
C LEU A 27 9.81 50.92 -8.45
N GLU A 28 9.53 52.20 -8.25
CA GLU A 28 10.17 53.28 -8.99
C GLU A 28 11.48 53.71 -8.30
N PRO A 29 12.54 54.07 -9.05
CA PRO A 29 13.75 54.62 -8.46
C PRO A 29 13.45 55.94 -7.77
N ALA A 30 14.04 56.17 -6.61
CA ALA A 30 13.88 57.43 -5.87
C ALA A 30 14.50 58.63 -6.60
N ALA A 31 15.49 58.39 -7.46
CA ALA A 31 16.00 59.40 -8.38
C ALA A 31 16.57 58.75 -9.66
N ILE A 32 16.52 59.51 -10.75
CA ILE A 32 17.18 59.19 -12.01
C ILE A 32 18.13 60.36 -12.33
N ASP A 33 19.40 60.06 -12.54
CA ASP A 33 20.39 61.07 -12.92
C ASP A 33 20.11 61.53 -14.37
N PRO A 34 19.86 62.83 -14.59
CA PRO A 34 19.47 63.35 -15.90
C PRO A 34 20.63 63.35 -16.91
N ALA A 35 21.89 63.31 -16.47
CA ALA A 35 23.05 63.36 -17.37
C ALA A 35 23.39 62.00 -17.99
N ASN A 36 23.08 60.89 -17.30
CA ASN A 36 23.52 59.54 -17.69
C ASN A 36 22.43 58.46 -17.54
N GLY A 37 21.25 58.80 -17.02
CA GLY A 37 20.12 57.88 -16.85
C GLY A 37 20.29 56.85 -15.72
N TYR A 38 21.28 57.02 -14.84
CA TYR A 38 21.50 56.09 -13.73
C TYR A 38 20.36 56.16 -12.71
N ARG A 39 19.92 54.99 -12.25
CA ARG A 39 18.83 54.85 -11.27
C ARG A 39 19.37 54.67 -9.85
N TYR A 40 18.79 55.41 -8.93
CA TYR A 40 19.15 55.41 -7.52
C TYR A 40 17.94 55.04 -6.65
N TYR A 41 18.18 54.21 -5.65
CA TYR A 41 17.17 53.72 -4.72
C TYR A 41 17.54 54.11 -3.28
N THR A 42 16.55 54.27 -2.40
CA THR A 42 16.79 54.51 -0.98
C THR A 42 16.88 53.19 -0.21
N GLN A 43 17.49 53.21 0.99
CA GLN A 43 17.46 52.04 1.87
C GLN A 43 16.03 51.66 2.29
N LYS A 44 15.12 52.64 2.45
CA LYS A 44 13.71 52.38 2.78
C LYS A 44 13.01 51.47 1.75
N GLN A 45 13.38 51.60 0.48
CA GLN A 45 12.84 50.78 -0.62
C GLN A 45 13.27 49.31 -0.55
N LEU A 46 14.27 48.95 0.28
CA LEU A 46 14.60 47.55 0.54
C LEU A 46 13.43 46.82 1.23
N LEU A 47 12.68 47.51 2.10
CA LEU A 47 11.49 46.93 2.75
C LEU A 47 10.38 46.66 1.73
N THR A 48 10.19 47.56 0.76
CA THR A 48 9.25 47.37 -0.34
C THR A 48 9.63 46.15 -1.18
N VAL A 49 10.91 45.99 -1.52
CA VAL A 49 11.39 44.79 -2.24
C VAL A 49 11.16 43.52 -1.43
N LYS A 50 11.45 43.53 -0.12
CA LYS A 50 11.17 42.36 0.74
C LYS A 50 9.70 41.98 0.73
N ARG A 51 8.78 42.95 0.75
CA ARG A 51 7.33 42.69 0.62
C ARG A 51 6.96 42.10 -0.73
N ILE A 52 7.50 42.65 -1.83
CA ILE A 52 7.29 42.12 -3.18
C ILE A 52 7.76 40.66 -3.27
N THR A 53 8.97 40.38 -2.78
CA THR A 53 9.54 39.03 -2.80
C THR A 53 8.69 38.07 -1.97
N ALA A 54 8.29 38.46 -0.76
CA ALA A 54 7.43 37.63 0.08
C ALA A 54 6.12 37.29 -0.64
N PHE A 55 5.36 38.26 -1.17
CA PHE A 55 4.12 37.93 -1.88
C PHE A 55 4.36 37.07 -3.13
N LYS A 56 5.46 37.28 -3.84
CA LYS A 56 5.82 36.44 -4.99
C LYS A 56 6.09 34.99 -4.57
N GLU A 57 6.76 34.78 -3.44
CA GLU A 57 6.99 33.45 -2.85
C GLU A 57 5.68 32.76 -2.46
N HIS A 58 4.66 33.51 -2.05
CA HIS A 58 3.31 32.99 -1.81
C HIS A 58 2.48 32.77 -3.08
N GLY A 59 3.07 32.97 -4.27
CA GLY A 59 2.43 32.71 -5.56
C GLY A 59 1.52 33.82 -6.08
N PHE A 60 1.63 35.04 -5.54
CA PHE A 60 0.88 36.18 -6.07
C PHE A 60 1.53 36.76 -7.34
N THR A 61 0.69 37.18 -8.27
CA THR A 61 1.12 37.86 -9.51
C THR A 61 1.58 39.30 -9.23
N LEU A 62 2.42 39.87 -10.08
CA LEU A 62 2.94 41.24 -9.88
C LEU A 62 1.83 42.30 -9.87
N ASP A 63 0.74 42.09 -10.62
CA ASP A 63 -0.42 42.98 -10.61
C ASP A 63 -1.19 42.92 -9.29
N GLN A 64 -1.34 41.72 -8.71
CA GLN A 64 -1.91 41.57 -7.36
C GLN A 64 -1.02 42.23 -6.31
N ILE A 65 0.31 42.07 -6.42
CA ILE A 65 1.27 42.67 -5.50
C ILE A 65 1.23 44.19 -5.58
N LYS A 66 1.10 44.76 -6.77
CA LYS A 66 0.93 46.20 -6.95
C LYS A 66 -0.26 46.73 -6.16
N ASN A 67 -1.41 46.06 -6.28
CA ASN A 67 -2.61 46.39 -5.51
C ASN A 67 -2.43 46.24 -3.99
N PHE A 68 -1.51 45.38 -3.53
CA PHE A 68 -1.20 45.21 -2.09
C PHE A 68 -0.26 46.28 -1.53
N LEU A 69 0.47 46.97 -2.40
CA LEU A 69 1.44 48.01 -2.03
C LEU A 69 0.85 49.42 -2.12
N GLU A 70 -0.15 49.62 -2.98
CA GLU A 70 -0.96 50.84 -3.01
C GLU A 70 -1.83 50.90 -1.75
N GLU A 71 -1.87 52.04 -1.05
CA GLU A 71 -2.57 52.25 0.24
C GLU A 71 -4.11 52.28 0.08
N HIS A 72 -4.69 51.19 -0.43
CA HIS A 72 -6.14 50.93 -0.43
C HIS A 72 -6.50 49.87 0.63
N PRO A 73 -7.74 49.87 1.16
CA PRO A 73 -8.00 49.48 2.53
C PRO A 73 -7.70 47.99 2.77
N ILE A 74 -7.10 47.73 3.94
CA ILE A 74 -6.70 46.43 4.50
C ILE A 74 -7.69 45.25 4.28
N PRO A 75 -9.03 45.43 4.19
CA PRO A 75 -9.98 44.34 3.96
C PRO A 75 -9.77 43.55 2.65
N ASP A 76 -9.40 44.19 1.54
CA ASP A 76 -9.29 43.51 0.23
C ASP A 76 -8.05 42.63 0.13
N VAL A 77 -6.96 43.05 0.79
CA VAL A 77 -5.72 42.26 0.90
C VAL A 77 -5.98 41.02 1.76
N LYS A 78 -6.70 41.19 2.88
CA LYS A 78 -7.06 40.08 3.77
C LYS A 78 -7.93 39.04 3.06
N LEU A 79 -8.92 39.46 2.27
CA LEU A 79 -9.76 38.55 1.49
C LEU A 79 -8.95 37.71 0.50
N LYS A 80 -8.07 38.35 -0.28
CA LYS A 80 -7.19 37.64 -1.23
C LYS A 80 -6.22 36.67 -0.55
N LEU A 81 -5.73 37.01 0.64
CA LEU A 81 -4.91 36.11 1.45
C LEU A 81 -5.71 34.91 1.98
N VAL A 82 -6.97 35.12 2.39
CA VAL A 82 -7.87 34.04 2.83
C VAL A 82 -8.20 33.09 1.68
N ASP A 83 -8.46 33.61 0.48
CA ASP A 83 -8.72 32.77 -0.69
C ASP A 83 -7.49 31.95 -1.07
N LYS A 84 -6.30 32.57 -1.04
CA LYS A 84 -5.04 31.85 -1.28
C LYS A 84 -4.78 30.78 -0.22
N LYS A 85 -5.09 31.06 1.05
CA LYS A 85 -5.02 30.09 2.13
C LYS A 85 -5.91 28.87 1.84
N LYS A 86 -7.18 29.08 1.47
CA LYS A 86 -8.11 27.98 1.14
C LYS A 86 -7.63 27.15 -0.04
N GLU A 87 -7.08 27.79 -1.07
CA GLU A 87 -6.49 27.09 -2.22
C GLU A 87 -5.35 26.16 -1.79
N LEU A 88 -4.43 26.65 -0.95
CA LEU A 88 -3.33 25.87 -0.40
C LEU A 88 -3.82 24.72 0.51
N GLU A 89 -4.82 24.97 1.36
CA GLU A 89 -5.44 23.94 2.20
C GLU A 89 -6.05 22.81 1.37
N ARG A 90 -6.73 23.14 0.26
CA ARG A 90 -7.25 22.13 -0.68
C ARG A 90 -6.13 21.33 -1.34
N SER A 91 -5.07 22.01 -1.79
CA SER A 91 -3.93 21.34 -2.41
C SER A 91 -3.20 20.40 -1.44
N ILE A 92 -3.09 20.77 -0.15
CA ILE A 92 -2.55 19.89 0.89
C ILE A 92 -3.41 18.64 1.04
N LEU A 93 -4.75 18.77 1.06
CA LEU A 93 -5.65 17.62 1.19
C LEU A 93 -5.50 16.66 0.00
N GLU A 94 -5.47 17.19 -1.23
CA GLU A 94 -5.27 16.40 -2.44
C GLU A 94 -3.90 15.68 -2.43
N ALA A 95 -2.84 16.39 -2.07
CA ALA A 95 -1.50 15.81 -1.95
C ALA A 95 -1.42 14.74 -0.86
N GLN A 96 -2.10 14.91 0.27
CA GLN A 96 -2.20 13.90 1.33
C GLN A 96 -2.94 12.65 0.85
N GLN A 97 -3.99 12.80 0.05
CA GLN A 97 -4.70 11.67 -0.54
C GLN A 97 -3.82 10.92 -1.53
N GLN A 98 -3.11 11.62 -2.40
CA GLN A 98 -2.13 11.01 -3.32
C GLN A 98 -1.01 10.29 -2.55
N LEU A 99 -0.48 10.90 -1.49
CA LEU A 99 0.55 10.30 -0.64
C LEU A 99 0.04 9.03 0.04
N LYS A 100 -1.22 9.01 0.48
CA LYS A 100 -1.87 7.79 1.00
C LYS A 100 -1.96 6.69 -0.06
N GLU A 101 -2.37 7.03 -1.28
CA GLU A 101 -2.42 6.06 -2.38
C GLU A 101 -1.03 5.52 -2.75
N ILE A 102 -0.02 6.38 -2.79
CA ILE A 102 1.37 5.99 -3.03
C ILE A 102 1.88 5.09 -1.90
N ASN A 103 1.64 5.44 -0.64
CA ASN A 103 2.03 4.61 0.50
C ASN A 103 1.35 3.23 0.44
N ASN A 104 0.07 3.17 0.09
CA ASN A 104 -0.62 1.89 -0.11
C ASN A 104 0.03 1.05 -1.21
N ARG A 105 0.50 1.68 -2.30
CA ARG A 105 1.24 0.99 -3.37
C ARG A 105 2.63 0.55 -2.91
N ILE A 106 3.33 1.39 -2.15
CA ILE A 106 4.63 1.06 -1.55
C ILE A 106 4.44 -0.15 -0.63
N THR A 107 3.46 -0.15 0.27
CA THR A 107 3.17 -1.30 1.14
C THR A 107 2.86 -2.56 0.32
N ARG A 108 2.10 -2.47 -0.79
CA ARG A 108 1.87 -3.65 -1.66
C ARG A 108 3.15 -4.16 -2.32
N VAL A 109 4.06 -3.27 -2.71
CA VAL A 109 5.37 -3.63 -3.27
C VAL A 109 6.28 -4.19 -2.19
N GLU A 110 6.36 -3.56 -1.02
CA GLU A 110 7.12 -4.04 0.14
C GLU A 110 6.56 -5.35 0.67
N GLU A 111 5.26 -5.59 0.63
CA GLU A 111 4.64 -6.90 0.90
C GLU A 111 4.96 -7.93 -0.18
N ALA A 112 5.19 -7.50 -1.42
CA ALA A 112 5.66 -8.37 -2.50
C ALA A 112 7.18 -8.66 -2.36
N ASP A 113 7.96 -7.72 -1.84
CA ASP A 113 9.43 -7.79 -1.68
C ASP A 113 9.83 -8.51 -0.38
N SER A 114 9.11 -8.26 0.72
CA SER A 114 9.25 -8.95 2.02
C SER A 114 8.79 -10.42 1.95
N ARG A 115 8.02 -10.79 0.91
CA ARG A 115 7.69 -12.20 0.61
C ARG A 115 8.81 -12.93 -0.16
N GLN A 116 9.85 -12.24 -0.65
CA GLN A 116 10.96 -12.85 -1.38
C GLN A 116 12.20 -13.17 -0.53
N GLN A 117 12.35 -12.57 0.66
CA GLN A 117 13.48 -12.84 1.56
C GLN A 117 13.04 -13.63 2.80
N GLU A 118 13.22 -14.96 2.75
CA GLU A 118 13.85 -15.81 3.80
C GLU A 118 13.36 -17.27 3.84
N THR A 119 12.27 -17.64 3.17
CA THR A 119 11.84 -19.05 3.14
C THR A 119 12.26 -19.73 1.82
N PRO A 120 13.24 -20.65 1.86
CA PRO A 120 13.61 -21.41 0.68
C PRO A 120 12.45 -22.31 0.25
N ILE A 121 12.20 -22.38 -1.06
CA ILE A 121 11.29 -23.40 -1.59
C ILE A 121 12.00 -24.75 -1.44
N THR A 122 11.30 -25.72 -0.87
CA THR A 122 11.83 -27.07 -0.65
C THR A 122 10.91 -28.12 -1.24
N VAL A 123 11.44 -29.29 -1.59
CA VAL A 123 10.61 -30.46 -1.86
C VAL A 123 10.59 -31.30 -0.60
N ARG A 124 9.40 -31.66 -0.13
CA ARG A 124 9.24 -32.51 1.05
C ARG A 124 8.19 -33.59 0.87
N ASN A 125 8.36 -34.64 1.64
CA ASN A 125 7.36 -35.69 1.82
C ASN A 125 6.41 -35.27 2.97
N VAL A 126 5.11 -35.48 2.77
CA VAL A 126 4.06 -35.19 3.75
C VAL A 126 3.39 -36.49 4.13
N GLN A 127 3.40 -36.82 5.42
CA GLN A 127 2.81 -38.06 5.91
C GLN A 127 1.27 -37.95 5.95
N PRO A 128 0.54 -39.07 5.77
CA PRO A 128 -0.90 -39.10 6.02
C PRO A 128 -1.22 -38.71 7.46
N GLN A 129 -2.31 -37.99 7.66
CA GLN A 129 -2.70 -37.49 8.98
C GLN A 129 -4.18 -37.72 9.24
N LEU A 130 -4.53 -38.13 10.46
CA LEU A 130 -5.93 -38.24 10.87
C LEU A 130 -6.52 -36.84 11.04
N THR A 131 -7.64 -36.58 10.35
CA THR A 131 -8.30 -35.28 10.35
C THR A 131 -9.81 -35.43 10.45
N ALA A 132 -10.46 -34.39 10.98
CA ALA A 132 -11.86 -34.11 10.70
C ALA A 132 -11.91 -33.01 9.65
N SER A 133 -12.78 -33.13 8.65
CA SER A 133 -12.88 -32.16 7.58
C SER A 133 -14.31 -31.90 7.11
N ILE A 134 -14.51 -30.73 6.50
CA ILE A 134 -15.73 -30.36 5.79
C ILE A 134 -15.31 -29.83 4.42
N ARG A 135 -15.83 -30.45 3.35
CA ARG A 135 -15.67 -29.98 1.97
C ARG A 135 -16.99 -29.41 1.48
N ASP A 136 -16.93 -28.23 0.86
CA ASP A 136 -18.10 -27.59 0.27
C ASP A 136 -17.70 -26.69 -0.90
N ILE A 137 -18.66 -26.38 -1.77
CA ILE A 137 -18.50 -25.40 -2.85
C ILE A 137 -19.22 -24.13 -2.41
N VAL A 138 -18.46 -23.19 -1.85
CA VAL A 138 -18.99 -21.97 -1.24
C VAL A 138 -18.14 -20.75 -1.62
N PRO A 139 -18.64 -19.51 -1.51
CA PRO A 139 -17.77 -18.34 -1.63
C PRO A 139 -16.69 -18.36 -0.56
N ARG A 140 -15.47 -17.91 -0.87
CA ARG A 140 -14.35 -17.85 0.09
C ARG A 140 -14.70 -17.10 1.38
N THR A 141 -15.62 -16.14 1.31
CA THR A 141 -16.16 -15.41 2.48
C THR A 141 -16.89 -16.30 3.49
N HIS A 142 -17.37 -17.48 3.09
CA HIS A 142 -18.04 -18.47 3.94
C HIS A 142 -17.08 -19.49 4.56
N LEU A 143 -15.77 -19.38 4.29
CA LEU A 143 -14.75 -20.23 4.91
C LEU A 143 -14.88 -20.23 6.45
N CYS A 144 -15.14 -19.08 7.05
CA CYS A 144 -15.35 -18.95 8.49
C CYS A 144 -16.50 -19.82 9.01
N LEU A 145 -17.58 -19.97 8.24
CA LEU A 145 -18.73 -20.76 8.66
C LEU A 145 -18.39 -22.25 8.72
N LEU A 146 -17.62 -22.75 7.74
CA LEU A 146 -17.14 -24.13 7.73
C LEU A 146 -16.17 -24.38 8.89
N LEU A 147 -15.27 -23.43 9.15
CA LEU A 147 -14.32 -23.51 10.26
C LEU A 147 -15.02 -23.52 11.62
N ASP A 148 -15.99 -22.64 11.82
CA ASP A 148 -16.75 -22.57 13.06
C ASP A 148 -17.55 -23.86 13.29
N GLU A 149 -18.15 -24.42 12.24
CA GLU A 149 -18.87 -25.70 12.31
C GLU A 149 -17.95 -26.86 12.65
N LEU A 150 -16.85 -27.02 11.90
CA LEU A 150 -15.88 -28.08 12.13
C LEU A 150 -15.26 -27.97 13.53
N THR A 151 -14.88 -26.76 13.92
CA THR A 151 -14.31 -26.48 15.23
C THR A 151 -15.27 -26.84 16.36
N ARG A 152 -16.55 -26.41 16.26
CA ARG A 152 -17.59 -26.79 17.23
C ARG A 152 -17.75 -28.31 17.33
N TYR A 153 -17.72 -29.01 16.20
CA TYR A 153 -17.82 -30.46 16.17
C TYR A 153 -16.65 -31.14 16.86
N VAL A 154 -15.41 -30.79 16.49
CA VAL A 154 -14.18 -31.38 17.05
C VAL A 154 -14.09 -31.10 18.56
N ASN A 155 -14.40 -29.87 18.99
CA ASN A 155 -14.41 -29.49 20.40
C ASN A 155 -15.42 -30.30 21.22
N SER A 156 -16.56 -30.68 20.65
CA SER A 156 -17.57 -31.49 21.35
C SER A 156 -17.08 -32.89 21.76
N TYR A 157 -15.99 -33.38 21.13
CA TYR A 157 -15.32 -34.64 21.45
C TYR A 157 -14.03 -34.47 22.28
N GLY A 158 -13.76 -33.26 22.76
CA GLY A 158 -12.60 -32.94 23.60
C GLY A 158 -11.27 -32.98 22.84
N GLU A 159 -11.29 -32.65 21.56
CA GLU A 159 -10.09 -32.41 20.75
C GLU A 159 -9.86 -30.88 20.72
N ASP A 160 -8.85 -30.40 21.45
CA ASP A 160 -8.60 -28.97 21.75
C ASP A 160 -7.61 -28.27 20.78
N GLU A 161 -7.63 -26.94 20.78
CA GLU A 161 -7.67 -26.00 19.66
C GLU A 161 -6.35 -25.36 19.22
N GLY A 162 -5.20 -25.95 19.54
CA GLY A 162 -3.88 -25.39 19.17
C GLY A 162 -3.23 -25.98 17.92
N ARG A 163 -3.97 -26.70 17.07
CA ARG A 163 -3.41 -27.46 15.95
C ARG A 163 -3.53 -26.70 14.64
N ASP A 164 -2.53 -26.88 13.79
CA ASP A 164 -2.47 -26.28 12.46
C ASP A 164 -3.72 -26.63 11.66
N LEU A 165 -4.39 -25.60 11.16
CA LEU A 165 -5.52 -25.72 10.26
C LEU A 165 -4.99 -25.94 8.84
N THR A 166 -5.55 -26.90 8.11
CA THR A 166 -5.28 -27.07 6.67
C THR A 166 -6.50 -26.73 5.85
N ILE A 167 -6.31 -25.93 4.80
CA ILE A 167 -7.29 -25.71 3.74
C ILE A 167 -6.79 -26.45 2.50
N LEU A 168 -7.64 -27.28 1.90
CA LEU A 168 -7.38 -27.96 0.64
C LEU A 168 -8.19 -27.26 -0.47
N TRP A 169 -7.50 -26.90 -1.54
CA TRP A 169 -8.06 -26.21 -2.69
C TRP A 169 -8.18 -27.20 -3.86
N TYR A 170 -9.42 -27.55 -4.21
CA TYR A 170 -9.74 -28.47 -5.32
C TYR A 170 -9.97 -27.74 -6.64
N ASP A 171 -10.23 -26.44 -6.58
CA ASP A 171 -10.29 -25.63 -7.78
C ASP A 171 -8.87 -25.41 -8.33
N HIS A 172 -8.57 -26.07 -9.45
CA HIS A 172 -7.20 -26.16 -9.93
C HIS A 172 -6.74 -24.93 -10.70
N ASP A 173 -7.66 -24.11 -11.25
CA ASP A 173 -7.39 -22.91 -12.08
C ASP A 173 -8.60 -21.97 -12.30
N ASN A 174 -9.79 -22.22 -11.72
CA ASN A 174 -11.02 -21.49 -12.08
C ASN A 174 -11.26 -20.24 -11.21
N SER A 175 -10.46 -19.20 -11.45
CA SER A 175 -10.59 -17.91 -10.75
C SER A 175 -11.85 -17.10 -11.10
N ASP A 176 -12.67 -17.58 -12.04
CA ASP A 176 -13.77 -16.83 -12.68
C ASP A 176 -15.14 -17.03 -12.02
N THR A 177 -15.22 -17.77 -10.90
CA THR A 177 -16.48 -17.97 -10.18
C THR A 177 -16.44 -17.43 -8.76
N ASP A 178 -17.55 -16.89 -8.28
CA ASP A 178 -17.72 -16.42 -6.89
C ASP A 178 -17.70 -17.57 -5.86
N GLN A 179 -17.54 -18.82 -6.31
CA GLN A 179 -17.57 -20.05 -5.52
C GLN A 179 -16.20 -20.73 -5.57
N ALA A 180 -15.77 -21.34 -4.47
CA ALA A 180 -14.55 -22.11 -4.41
C ALA A 180 -14.86 -23.51 -3.89
N ASP A 181 -14.38 -24.55 -4.59
CA ASP A 181 -14.37 -25.92 -4.09
C ASP A 181 -13.20 -26.09 -3.10
N LEU A 182 -13.54 -26.05 -1.81
CA LEU A 182 -12.55 -26.04 -0.74
C LEU A 182 -12.94 -27.01 0.37
N GLU A 183 -11.92 -27.52 1.06
CA GLU A 183 -12.07 -28.38 2.23
C GLU A 183 -11.27 -27.80 3.39
N VAL A 184 -11.92 -27.64 4.55
CA VAL A 184 -11.26 -27.27 5.79
C VAL A 184 -11.02 -28.53 6.61
N ALA A 185 -9.80 -28.71 7.10
CA ALA A 185 -9.40 -29.91 7.84
C ALA A 185 -8.66 -29.54 9.14
N LEU A 186 -9.09 -30.17 10.24
CA LEU A 186 -8.45 -30.08 11.55
C LEU A 186 -7.83 -31.43 11.92
N PRO A 187 -6.53 -31.46 12.27
CA PRO A 187 -5.87 -32.65 12.79
C PRO A 187 -6.51 -33.21 14.08
N LEU A 188 -6.60 -34.53 14.17
CA LEU A 188 -7.10 -35.25 15.35
C LEU A 188 -6.01 -36.10 16.01
N THR A 189 -6.06 -36.23 17.35
CA THR A 189 -5.22 -37.18 18.11
C THR A 189 -5.87 -38.54 18.29
N LYS A 190 -7.20 -38.60 18.18
CA LYS A 190 -7.98 -39.83 18.25
C LYS A 190 -9.09 -39.81 17.23
N ALA A 191 -9.54 -40.99 16.79
CA ALA A 191 -10.70 -41.08 15.93
C ALA A 191 -11.96 -40.63 16.69
N ILE A 192 -12.71 -39.73 16.07
CA ILE A 192 -14.06 -39.34 16.49
C ILE A 192 -15.04 -39.81 15.40
N PRO A 193 -16.34 -39.95 15.68
CA PRO A 193 -17.31 -40.34 14.66
C PRO A 193 -17.37 -39.32 13.52
N SER A 194 -17.63 -39.77 12.29
CA SER A 194 -18.13 -38.88 11.23
C SER A 194 -19.58 -38.48 11.52
N SER A 195 -20.03 -37.32 11.03
CA SER A 195 -21.40 -36.85 11.22
C SER A 195 -21.85 -35.96 10.08
N GLY A 196 -22.85 -36.40 9.31
CA GLY A 196 -23.49 -35.59 8.27
C GLY A 196 -22.49 -34.98 7.30
N ARG A 197 -22.11 -33.71 7.54
CA ARG A 197 -21.13 -32.93 6.76
C ARG A 197 -19.67 -33.09 7.21
N VAL A 198 -19.42 -33.54 8.45
CA VAL A 198 -18.07 -33.75 8.97
C VAL A 198 -17.61 -35.16 8.61
N ASN A 199 -16.55 -35.23 7.81
CA ASN A 199 -15.85 -36.46 7.51
C ASN A 199 -14.68 -36.63 8.48
N VAL A 200 -14.46 -37.85 8.99
CA VAL A 200 -13.30 -38.18 9.82
C VAL A 200 -12.54 -39.32 9.16
N GLY A 201 -11.26 -39.08 8.87
CA GLY A 201 -10.45 -40.04 8.16
C GLY A 201 -9.00 -39.61 8.00
N LEU A 202 -8.22 -40.46 7.31
CA LEU A 202 -6.85 -40.14 6.95
C LEU A 202 -6.87 -39.19 5.75
N MET A 203 -6.39 -37.96 5.96
CA MET A 203 -5.96 -37.11 4.87
C MET A 203 -4.74 -37.76 4.21
N PRO A 204 -4.76 -38.01 2.89
CA PRO A 204 -3.67 -38.68 2.20
C PRO A 204 -2.32 -37.97 2.42
N GLY A 205 -1.23 -38.72 2.43
CA GLY A 205 0.11 -38.14 2.37
C GLY A 205 0.41 -37.59 0.97
N LEU A 206 1.45 -36.75 0.87
CA LEU A 206 2.03 -36.34 -0.41
C LEU A 206 3.43 -36.94 -0.50
N GLU A 207 3.65 -37.83 -1.48
CA GLU A 207 4.96 -38.47 -1.65
C GLU A 207 6.06 -37.44 -1.94
N ALA A 208 5.73 -36.45 -2.78
CA ALA A 208 6.53 -35.26 -3.02
C ALA A 208 5.61 -34.03 -3.20
N ALA A 209 5.93 -32.95 -2.49
CA ALA A 209 5.28 -31.66 -2.65
C ALA A 209 6.31 -30.53 -2.61
N ALA A 210 6.15 -29.55 -3.50
CA ALA A 210 6.86 -28.28 -3.38
C ALA A 210 6.24 -27.49 -2.22
N SER A 211 7.07 -27.01 -1.31
CA SER A 211 6.70 -26.30 -0.08
C SER A 211 7.24 -24.88 -0.11
N LEU A 212 6.36 -23.92 0.21
CA LEU A 212 6.71 -22.52 0.41
C LEU A 212 5.96 -21.98 1.63
N VAL A 213 6.72 -21.50 2.62
CA VAL A 213 6.14 -20.76 3.74
C VAL A 213 5.99 -19.28 3.36
N HIS A 214 4.79 -18.74 3.51
CA HIS A 214 4.45 -17.36 3.12
C HIS A 214 3.40 -16.76 4.05
N LEU A 215 3.13 -15.46 3.90
CA LEU A 215 2.02 -14.81 4.54
C LEU A 215 0.78 -14.92 3.64
N CYS A 216 -0.25 -15.63 4.12
CA CYS A 216 -1.49 -15.92 3.42
C CYS A 216 -2.69 -15.21 4.05
N ASN A 217 -3.60 -14.72 3.22
CA ASN A 217 -4.96 -14.35 3.59
C ASN A 217 -5.94 -15.26 2.83
N PRO A 218 -6.61 -16.22 3.49
CA PRO A 218 -7.43 -17.22 2.81
C PRO A 218 -8.65 -16.65 2.08
N TYR A 219 -9.09 -15.45 2.47
CA TYR A 219 -10.24 -14.76 1.92
C TYR A 219 -9.90 -13.95 0.67
N ASP A 220 -8.62 -13.75 0.38
CA ASP A 220 -8.13 -13.00 -0.78
C ASP A 220 -7.72 -13.97 -1.89
N ASN A 221 -8.16 -13.68 -3.12
CA ASN A 221 -7.82 -14.49 -4.30
C ASN A 221 -6.52 -14.04 -4.99
N SER A 222 -5.86 -12.97 -4.51
CA SER A 222 -4.67 -12.37 -5.14
C SER A 222 -3.34 -12.94 -4.64
N CYS A 223 -3.32 -14.18 -4.16
CA CYS A 223 -2.15 -14.77 -3.52
C CYS A 223 -1.05 -15.16 -4.53
N LEU A 224 0.01 -14.34 -4.63
CA LEU A 224 1.15 -14.53 -5.53
C LEU A 224 2.04 -15.76 -5.18
N ALA A 225 1.83 -16.39 -4.02
CA ALA A 225 2.67 -17.51 -3.59
C ALA A 225 2.45 -18.76 -4.44
N ALA A 226 1.23 -19.01 -4.90
CA ALA A 226 0.91 -20.12 -5.80
C ALA A 226 1.63 -19.97 -7.14
N ASP A 227 1.52 -18.80 -7.78
CA ASP A 227 2.20 -18.50 -9.04
C ASP A 227 3.72 -18.63 -8.93
N ARG A 228 4.29 -18.15 -7.82
CA ARG A 228 5.73 -18.29 -7.54
C ARG A 228 6.13 -19.75 -7.42
N LEU A 229 5.38 -20.55 -6.67
CA LEU A 229 5.69 -21.95 -6.45
C LEU A 229 5.54 -22.76 -7.74
N VAL A 230 4.49 -22.51 -8.53
CA VAL A 230 4.31 -23.09 -9.87
C VAL A 230 5.46 -22.72 -10.80
N SER A 231 5.86 -21.45 -10.84
CA SER A 231 7.00 -20.99 -11.64
C SER A 231 8.30 -21.68 -11.23
N TRP A 232 8.52 -21.85 -9.92
CA TRP A 232 9.67 -22.56 -9.40
C TRP A 232 9.67 -24.04 -9.79
N ILE A 233 8.53 -24.74 -9.66
CA ILE A 233 8.34 -26.15 -10.06
C ILE A 233 8.79 -26.33 -11.51
N SER A 234 8.30 -25.49 -12.43
CA SER A 234 8.69 -25.53 -13.84
C SER A 234 10.18 -25.24 -14.05
N SER A 235 10.74 -24.27 -13.33
CA SER A 235 12.17 -23.92 -13.45
C SER A 235 13.12 -25.04 -13.02
N GLN A 236 12.69 -25.91 -12.10
CA GLN A 236 13.46 -27.05 -11.61
C GLN A 236 13.18 -28.34 -12.42
N GLY A 237 12.29 -28.30 -13.41
CA GLY A 237 11.92 -29.46 -14.21
C GLY A 237 10.97 -30.44 -13.53
N TYR A 238 10.34 -30.06 -12.43
CA TYR A 238 9.28 -30.86 -11.80
C TYR A 238 7.94 -30.70 -12.53
N VAL A 239 7.06 -31.69 -12.36
CA VAL A 239 5.68 -31.66 -12.89
C VAL A 239 4.70 -31.64 -11.72
N ARG A 240 3.72 -30.72 -11.76
CA ARG A 240 2.64 -30.65 -10.77
C ARG A 240 1.70 -31.86 -10.95
N SER A 241 1.38 -32.53 -9.85
CA SER A 241 0.35 -33.56 -9.80
C SER A 241 -1.01 -32.92 -9.48
N TYR A 242 -2.05 -33.40 -10.18
CA TYR A 242 -3.45 -33.01 -9.97
C TYR A 242 -4.27 -34.12 -9.28
N LYS A 243 -3.62 -35.20 -8.82
CA LYS A 243 -4.29 -36.29 -8.10
C LYS A 243 -4.75 -35.86 -6.71
N GLU A 244 -4.03 -34.92 -6.12
CA GLU A 244 -4.27 -34.36 -4.79
C GLU A 244 -4.45 -32.84 -4.90
N PRO A 245 -5.29 -32.23 -4.05
CA PRO A 245 -5.48 -30.78 -4.05
C PRO A 245 -4.24 -30.04 -3.53
N ILE A 246 -4.16 -28.74 -3.86
CA ILE A 246 -3.19 -27.84 -3.21
C ILE A 246 -3.57 -27.72 -1.74
N ARG A 247 -2.58 -27.70 -0.84
CA ARG A 247 -2.81 -27.55 0.60
C ARG A 247 -2.20 -26.25 1.10
N GLU A 248 -2.93 -25.55 1.95
CA GLU A 248 -2.48 -24.36 2.65
C GLU A 248 -2.63 -24.61 4.16
N THR A 249 -1.51 -24.83 4.84
CA THR A 249 -1.49 -25.17 6.27
C THR A 249 -1.07 -23.95 7.09
N TYR A 250 -1.95 -23.46 7.97
CA TYR A 250 -1.74 -22.27 8.78
C TYR A 250 -0.95 -22.63 10.05
N LEU A 251 0.24 -22.03 10.20
CA LEU A 251 1.24 -22.36 11.23
C LEU A 251 1.06 -21.54 12.52
N THR A 252 -0.12 -20.95 12.72
CA THR A 252 -0.42 -20.11 13.90
C THR A 252 -1.51 -20.76 14.73
N SER A 253 -1.30 -20.83 16.06
CA SER A 253 -2.25 -21.40 17.02
C SER A 253 -3.54 -20.60 17.16
N ASP A 254 -3.53 -19.31 16.77
CA ASP A 254 -4.73 -18.48 16.76
C ASP A 254 -5.60 -18.85 15.57
N LYS A 255 -6.66 -19.65 15.83
CA LYS A 255 -7.69 -20.02 14.84
C LYS A 255 -8.46 -18.83 14.25
N ASP A 256 -8.26 -17.63 14.79
CA ASP A 256 -8.72 -16.38 14.21
C ASP A 256 -7.87 -16.03 12.96
N ILE A 257 -8.27 -16.62 11.84
CA ILE A 257 -7.75 -16.27 10.51
C ILE A 257 -8.51 -15.08 9.89
N TYR A 258 -9.36 -14.35 10.65
CA TYR A 258 -10.25 -13.33 10.11
C TYR A 258 -9.49 -12.15 9.50
N GLY A 259 -9.45 -12.07 8.16
CA GLY A 259 -9.05 -10.87 7.40
C GLY A 259 -7.63 -10.36 7.67
N LYS A 260 -6.73 -11.21 8.19
CA LYS A 260 -5.34 -10.86 8.49
C LYS A 260 -4.39 -11.80 7.76
N MET A 261 -3.23 -11.27 7.39
CA MET A 261 -2.12 -12.07 6.87
C MET A 261 -1.60 -12.99 7.97
N ARG A 262 -1.52 -14.28 7.69
CA ARG A 262 -1.04 -15.32 8.62
C ARG A 262 0.05 -16.16 7.98
N LEU A 263 0.99 -16.65 8.78
CA LEU A 263 2.02 -17.54 8.28
C LEU A 263 1.39 -18.89 7.91
N ALA A 264 1.53 -19.28 6.65
CA ALA A 264 1.02 -20.53 6.12
C ALA A 264 2.08 -21.24 5.26
N GLU A 265 2.05 -22.56 5.25
CA GLU A 265 2.81 -23.40 4.35
C GLU A 265 1.92 -23.80 3.16
N LEU A 266 2.29 -23.36 1.97
CA LEU A 266 1.68 -23.75 0.72
C LEU A 266 2.37 -25.01 0.18
N LEU A 267 1.58 -26.03 -0.12
CA LEU A 267 2.03 -27.31 -0.66
C LEU A 267 1.37 -27.59 -2.01
N ILE A 268 2.19 -27.72 -3.05
CA ILE A 268 1.74 -28.14 -4.39
C ILE A 268 2.25 -29.57 -4.64
N PRO A 269 1.36 -30.57 -4.80
CA PRO A 269 1.75 -31.95 -5.10
C PRO A 269 2.55 -32.06 -6.40
N LEU A 270 3.56 -32.93 -6.42
CA LEU A 270 4.40 -33.21 -7.58
C LEU A 270 4.18 -34.64 -8.09
N GLU A 271 4.41 -34.85 -9.39
CA GLU A 271 4.52 -36.19 -9.96
C GLU A 271 5.89 -36.78 -9.63
N LEU A 272 5.93 -38.07 -9.31
CA LEU A 272 7.18 -38.82 -9.29
C LEU A 272 7.53 -39.21 -10.73
N GLY A 273 8.69 -38.75 -11.19
CA GLY A 273 9.28 -39.16 -12.47
C GLY A 273 9.83 -40.57 -12.45
#